data_AF-A0A6G5AFK9-F1
#
_entry.id   AF-A0A6G5AFK9-F1
#
_cell.length_a   1.000
_cell.length_b   1.000
_cell.length_c   1.000
_cell.angle_alpha   90.00
_cell.angle_beta   90.00
_cell.angle_gamma   90.00
#
_symmetry.space_group_name_H-M   'P 1'
#
loop_
_entity.id
_entity.type
_entity.pdbx_description
1 polymer ?
#
loop_
_entity_poly.entity_id
_entity_poly.type
_entity_poly.pdbx_seq_one_letter_code
_entity_poly.pdbx_strand_id
1 'polypeptide(L)'
;AFVAVDGAGHVINSATVRMKDPIIAEQVAIALALKMDNIEVVYSDSMAALRAFAKGTVCEQTLRILQGKNITHHLLSWFPAHLGQINDSPPNLNEAAHEAARELSNRASPGMRSTGEGDNREILTTYNELTKHFYLSRRIFPPPHKNLTRPQALTLRLLQTRMYPTLKMLHIMYP
;
A
#
# COMPACT_ATOMS: atom_id res chain seq x y z
N ALA A 1 6.09 2.88 14.48
CA ALA A 1 7.18 1.91 14.73
C ALA A 1 7.26 0.99 13.54
N PHE A 2 8.38 0.30 13.35
CA PHE A 2 8.59 -0.67 12.28
C PHE A 2 8.97 -2.00 12.91
N VAL A 3 8.47 -3.09 12.38
CA VAL A 3 8.63 -4.42 12.95
C VAL A 3 8.90 -5.41 11.81
N ALA A 4 9.86 -6.29 12.03
CA ALA A 4 10.02 -7.51 11.28
C ALA A 4 9.59 -8.69 12.15
N VAL A 5 8.90 -9.66 11.56
CA VAL A 5 8.46 -10.90 12.23
C VAL A 5 9.07 -12.13 11.53
N ASP A 6 9.26 -13.22 12.26
CA ASP A 6 9.65 -14.51 11.69
C ASP A 6 8.45 -15.25 11.07
N GLY A 7 8.70 -16.43 10.50
CA GLY A 7 7.68 -17.32 9.93
C GLY A 7 6.68 -17.89 10.94
N ALA A 8 6.87 -17.69 12.24
CA ALA A 8 5.94 -18.04 13.30
C ALA A 8 5.15 -16.81 13.84
N GLY A 9 5.44 -15.62 13.32
CA GLY A 9 4.81 -14.36 13.74
C GLY A 9 5.45 -13.70 14.96
N HIS A 10 6.60 -14.18 15.43
CA HIS A 10 7.32 -13.53 16.53
C HIS A 10 8.11 -12.32 16.03
N VAL A 11 8.09 -11.24 16.81
CA VAL A 11 8.90 -10.05 16.52
C VAL A 11 10.39 -10.39 16.63
N ILE A 12 11.09 -10.31 15.50
CA ILE A 12 12.54 -10.56 15.41
C ILE A 12 13.36 -9.28 15.49
N ASN A 13 12.81 -8.16 15.02
CA ASN A 13 13.47 -6.87 15.08
C ASN A 13 12.44 -5.75 15.07
N SER A 14 12.75 -4.63 15.74
CA SER A 14 11.88 -3.46 15.72
C SER A 14 12.67 -2.16 15.87
N ALA A 15 12.12 -1.06 15.33
CA ALA A 15 12.65 0.27 15.55
C ALA A 15 11.56 1.33 15.55
N THR A 16 11.88 2.48 16.12
CA THR A 16 11.02 3.67 16.07
C THR A 16 11.78 4.81 15.42
N VAL A 17 11.26 5.32 14.31
CA VAL A 17 11.75 6.56 13.71
C VAL A 17 10.57 7.50 13.50
N ARG A 18 10.79 8.77 13.81
CA ARG A 18 9.78 9.81 13.61
C ARG A 18 9.76 10.19 12.13
N MET A 19 8.72 9.76 11.42
CA MET A 19 8.54 9.98 9.97
C MET A 19 7.10 10.37 9.67
N LYS A 20 6.89 11.04 8.53
CA LYS A 20 5.55 11.35 7.99
C LYS A 20 5.19 10.55 6.74
N ASP A 21 6.19 10.04 6.03
CA ASP A 21 6.01 9.31 4.77
C ASP A 21 5.95 7.79 5.05
N PRO A 22 4.83 7.12 4.74
CA PRO A 22 4.70 5.68 4.93
C PRO A 22 5.67 4.88 4.04
N ILE A 23 6.04 5.35 2.85
CA ILE A 23 6.96 4.61 1.97
C ILE A 23 8.35 4.52 2.59
N ILE A 24 8.79 5.61 3.24
CA ILE A 24 10.05 5.63 3.97
C ILE A 24 10.00 4.67 5.16
N ALA A 25 8.87 4.61 5.86
CA ALA A 25 8.65 3.66 6.95
C ALA A 25 8.80 2.21 6.49
N GLU A 26 8.17 1.85 5.37
CA GLU A 26 8.24 0.51 4.80
C GLU A 26 9.67 0.14 4.35
N GLN A 27 10.41 1.07 3.75
CA GLN A 27 11.80 0.82 3.38
C GLN A 27 12.69 0.56 4.60
N VAL A 28 12.48 1.30 5.68
CA VAL A 28 13.19 1.12 6.95
C VAL A 28 12.86 -0.25 7.57
N ALA A 29 11.60 -0.69 7.50
CA ALA A 29 11.20 -2.02 7.95
C ALA A 29 11.94 -3.14 7.21
N ILE A 30 12.01 -3.04 5.87
CA ILE A 30 12.75 -3.99 5.03
C ILE A 30 14.24 -3.99 5.39
N ALA A 31 14.86 -2.81 5.59
CA ALA A 31 16.26 -2.73 5.99
C ALA A 31 16.55 -3.37 7.36
N LEU A 32 15.61 -3.29 8.31
CA LEU A 32 15.75 -3.95 9.61
C LEU A 32 15.79 -5.48 9.47
N ALA A 33 14.98 -6.04 8.56
CA ALA A 33 15.00 -7.45 8.25
C ALA A 33 16.31 -7.84 7.54
N LEU A 34 16.72 -7.10 6.50
CA LEU A 34 17.96 -7.36 5.76
C LEU A 34 19.23 -7.26 6.61
N LYS A 35 19.19 -6.56 7.75
CA LYS A 35 20.33 -6.51 8.67
C LYS A 35 20.61 -7.85 9.35
N MET A 36 19.67 -8.78 9.34
CA MET A 36 19.85 -10.12 9.90
C MET A 36 20.51 -11.06 8.88
N ASP A 37 21.54 -11.79 9.28
CA ASP A 37 22.33 -12.65 8.37
C ASP A 37 21.66 -13.98 8.03
N ASN A 38 20.69 -14.41 8.84
CA ASN A 38 20.01 -15.69 8.74
C ASN A 38 18.67 -15.63 8.00
N ILE A 39 18.37 -14.53 7.31
CA ILE A 39 17.14 -14.35 6.55
C ILE A 39 17.43 -14.55 5.08
N GLU A 40 16.75 -15.48 4.41
CA GLU A 40 16.87 -15.65 2.96
C GLU A 40 15.83 -14.83 2.20
N VAL A 41 14.59 -14.77 2.70
CA VAL A 41 13.48 -14.12 2.03
C VAL A 41 12.82 -13.12 2.96
N VAL A 42 12.60 -11.89 2.47
CA VAL A 42 11.81 -10.86 3.16
C VAL A 42 10.54 -10.62 2.35
N TYR A 43 9.40 -10.80 3.01
CA TYR A 43 8.09 -10.49 2.46
C TYR A 43 7.66 -9.10 2.87
N SER A 44 7.10 -8.33 1.92
CA SER A 44 6.52 -7.01 2.19
C SER A 44 5.29 -6.81 1.31
N ASP A 45 4.27 -6.16 1.86
CA ASP A 45 3.09 -5.71 1.12
C ASP A 45 3.29 -4.37 0.42
N SER A 46 4.34 -3.63 0.77
CA SER A 46 4.70 -2.35 0.15
C SER A 46 5.41 -2.54 -1.19
N MET A 47 4.64 -2.62 -2.27
CA MET A 47 5.19 -2.69 -3.63
C MET A 47 6.07 -1.47 -3.96
N ALA A 48 5.75 -0.29 -3.41
CA ALA A 48 6.54 0.92 -3.57
C ALA A 48 7.94 0.78 -2.95
N ALA A 49 8.04 0.22 -1.75
CA ALA A 49 9.33 -0.01 -1.09
C ALA A 49 10.16 -1.06 -1.85
N LEU A 50 9.56 -2.18 -2.24
CA LEU A 50 10.23 -3.22 -3.03
C LEU A 50 10.81 -2.68 -4.35
N ARG A 51 10.05 -1.83 -5.05
CA ARG A 51 10.52 -1.16 -6.27
C ARG A 51 11.69 -0.20 -5.99
N ALA A 52 11.69 0.49 -4.86
CA ALA A 52 12.80 1.37 -4.48
C ALA A 52 14.09 0.58 -4.25
N PHE A 53 14.01 -0.59 -3.58
CA PHE A 53 15.14 -1.50 -3.44
C PHE A 53 15.62 -2.04 -4.79
N ALA A 54 14.71 -2.52 -5.64
CA ALA A 54 15.06 -3.05 -6.96
C ALA A 54 15.75 -2.02 -7.86
N LYS A 55 15.41 -0.72 -7.72
CA LYS A 55 16.03 0.38 -8.47
C LYS A 55 17.29 0.95 -7.81
N GLY A 56 17.61 0.56 -6.58
CA GLY A 56 18.69 1.17 -5.79
C GLY A 56 18.39 2.61 -5.34
N THR A 57 17.13 3.04 -5.33
CA THR A 57 16.70 4.41 -4.98
C THR A 57 16.09 4.47 -3.58
N VAL A 58 16.67 3.74 -2.63
CA VAL A 58 16.19 3.72 -1.24
C VAL A 58 16.51 5.02 -0.51
N CYS A 59 15.74 5.36 0.53
CA CYS A 59 15.94 6.57 1.31
C CYS A 59 17.23 6.52 2.15
N GLU A 60 17.70 7.70 2.56
CA GLU A 60 18.94 7.86 3.33
C GLU A 60 18.91 7.06 4.65
N GLN A 61 17.76 6.97 5.31
CA GLN A 61 17.61 6.27 6.58
C GLN A 61 17.79 4.76 6.41
N THR A 62 17.29 4.20 5.31
CA THR A 62 17.52 2.80 4.92
C THR A 62 19.02 2.55 4.70
N LEU A 63 19.70 3.42 3.97
CA LEU A 63 21.16 3.33 3.76
C LEU A 63 21.93 3.37 5.09
N ARG A 64 21.55 4.27 5.99
CA ARG A 64 22.16 4.39 7.33
C ARG A 64 21.94 3.14 8.18
N ILE A 65 20.82 2.43 8.03
CA ILE A 65 20.56 1.17 8.76
C ILE A 65 21.41 0.02 8.19
N LEU A 66 21.53 -0.04 6.86
CA LEU A 66 22.29 -1.08 6.17
C LEU A 66 23.80 -0.92 6.32
N GLN A 67 24.32 0.30 6.50
CA GLN A 67 25.75 0.58 6.77
C GLN A 67 26.73 -0.10 5.80
N GLY A 68 26.35 -0.24 4.52
CA GLY A 68 27.18 -0.91 3.51
C GLY A 68 27.18 -2.44 3.58
N LYS A 69 26.28 -3.05 4.37
CA LYS A 69 26.07 -4.50 4.39
C LYS A 69 25.76 -5.00 2.98
N ASN A 70 26.38 -6.12 2.59
CA ASN A 70 26.02 -6.81 1.37
C ASN A 70 24.67 -7.52 1.56
N ILE A 71 23.67 -7.12 0.79
CA ILE A 71 22.31 -7.64 0.87
C ILE A 71 21.93 -8.51 -0.35
N THR A 72 22.87 -8.83 -1.24
CA THR A 72 22.57 -9.53 -2.50
C THR A 72 22.10 -10.97 -2.31
N HIS A 73 22.35 -11.57 -1.14
CA HIS A 73 21.91 -12.92 -0.80
C HIS A 73 20.44 -12.99 -0.40
N HIS A 74 19.79 -11.84 -0.13
CA HIS A 74 18.40 -11.79 0.28
C HIS A 74 17.46 -11.66 -0.93
N LEU A 75 16.37 -12.42 -0.92
CA LEU A 75 15.25 -12.27 -1.85
C LEU A 75 14.18 -11.36 -1.24
N LEU A 76 13.84 -10.29 -1.95
CA LEU A 76 12.70 -9.44 -1.59
C LEU A 76 11.48 -9.87 -2.40
N SER A 77 10.41 -10.29 -1.73
CA SER A 77 9.19 -10.77 -2.37
C SER A 77 7.96 -9.96 -1.96
N TRP A 78 7.09 -9.67 -2.93
CA TRP A 78 5.83 -9.00 -2.66
C TRP A 78 4.79 -9.99 -2.15
N PHE A 79 4.12 -9.64 -1.06
CA PHE A 79 3.02 -10.42 -0.50
C PHE A 79 1.82 -9.51 -0.22
N PRO A 80 0.61 -9.79 -0.71
CA PRO A 80 -0.50 -8.84 -0.61
C PRO A 80 -0.90 -8.55 0.83
N ALA A 81 -1.22 -7.28 1.12
CA ALA A 81 -1.83 -6.90 2.39
C ALA A 81 -3.24 -7.50 2.52
N HIS A 82 -3.67 -7.77 3.76
CA HIS A 82 -5.07 -8.03 4.11
C HIS A 82 -5.74 -9.23 3.41
N LEU A 83 -4.96 -10.22 2.97
CA LEU A 83 -5.52 -11.48 2.46
C LEU A 83 -6.23 -12.31 3.54
N GLY A 84 -6.03 -11.98 4.83
CA GLY A 84 -6.53 -12.79 5.94
C GLY A 84 -6.02 -14.22 5.89
N GLN A 85 -6.70 -15.12 6.59
CA GLN A 85 -6.40 -16.54 6.55
C GLN A 85 -7.17 -17.19 5.40
N ILE A 86 -6.50 -17.39 4.27
CA ILE A 86 -7.03 -18.19 3.17
C ILE A 86 -6.80 -19.66 3.51
N ASN A 87 -7.84 -20.49 3.41
CA ASN A 87 -7.70 -21.94 3.59
C ASN A 87 -6.59 -22.47 2.67
N ASP A 88 -5.69 -23.28 3.21
CA ASP A 88 -4.52 -23.88 2.53
C ASP A 88 -3.41 -22.90 2.09
N SER A 89 -3.48 -21.62 2.48
CA SER A 89 -2.40 -20.62 2.25
C SER A 89 -1.57 -20.40 3.51
N PRO A 90 -0.26 -20.10 3.38
CA PRO A 90 0.54 -19.62 4.50
C PRO A 90 -0.14 -18.39 5.15
N PRO A 91 -0.12 -18.28 6.50
CA PRO A 91 -0.70 -17.15 7.19
C PRO A 91 -0.04 -15.84 6.74
N ASN A 92 -0.83 -14.78 6.55
CA ASN A 92 -0.31 -13.46 6.20
C ASN A 92 0.33 -12.80 7.42
N LEU A 93 1.63 -13.02 7.61
CA LEU A 93 2.37 -12.47 8.75
C LEU A 93 2.65 -10.97 8.62
N ASN A 94 2.33 -10.34 7.48
CA ASN A 94 2.35 -8.87 7.36
C ASN A 94 1.31 -8.23 8.30
N GLU A 95 0.16 -8.89 8.52
CA GLU A 95 -0.84 -8.41 9.49
C GLU A 95 -0.30 -8.48 10.92
N ALA A 96 0.37 -9.57 11.29
CA ALA A 96 1.02 -9.70 12.59
C ALA A 96 2.14 -8.65 12.79
N ALA A 97 2.94 -8.38 11.76
CA ALA A 97 3.95 -7.33 11.79
C ALA A 97 3.32 -5.94 11.97
N HIS A 98 2.22 -5.68 11.28
CA HIS A 98 1.48 -4.42 11.39
C HIS A 98 0.86 -4.22 12.77
N GLU A 99 0.24 -5.25 13.34
CA GLU A 99 -0.32 -5.24 14.69
C GLU A 99 0.78 -4.98 15.74
N ALA A 100 1.89 -5.71 15.66
CA ALA A 100 3.04 -5.50 16.55
C ALA A 100 3.62 -4.08 16.42
N ALA A 101 3.70 -3.54 15.20
CA ALA A 101 4.14 -2.17 14.97
C ALA A 101 3.18 -1.13 15.58
N ARG A 102 1.86 -1.39 15.55
CA ARG A 102 0.87 -0.53 16.21
C ARG A 102 1.02 -0.57 17.72
N GLU A 103 1.20 -1.74 18.32
CA GLU A 103 1.44 -1.86 19.75
C GLU A 103 2.67 -1.07 20.21
N LEU A 104 3.79 -1.20 19.49
CA LEU A 104 5.01 -0.45 19.81
C LEU A 104 4.83 1.07 19.66
N SER A 105 4.05 1.49 18.66
CA SER A 105 3.73 2.91 18.45
C SER A 105 2.89 3.48 19.59
N ASN A 106 1.94 2.71 20.11
CA ASN A 106 1.08 3.10 21.23
C ASN A 106 1.86 3.25 22.54
N ARG A 107 2.93 2.47 22.74
CA ARG A 107 3.80 2.57 23.93
C ARG A 107 4.76 3.77 23.87
N ALA A 108 5.18 4.19 22.67
CA ALA A 108 6.19 5.23 22.49
C ALA A 108 5.65 6.67 22.60
N SER A 109 4.33 6.90 22.67
CA SER A 109 3.76 8.24 22.81
C SER A 109 2.41 8.22 23.56
N PRO A 110 2.38 8.53 24.86
CA PRO A 110 1.13 8.64 25.59
C PRO A 110 0.42 9.93 25.14
N GLY A 111 -0.54 9.80 24.23
CA GLY A 111 -1.42 10.91 23.81
C GLY A 111 -1.67 11.03 22.31
N MET A 112 -0.85 10.41 21.45
CA MET A 112 -1.07 10.44 20.00
C MET A 112 -1.83 9.19 19.55
N ARG A 113 -3.16 9.18 19.71
CA ARG A 113 -3.99 8.22 18.96
C ARG A 113 -3.70 8.46 17.48
N SER A 114 -3.24 7.45 16.77
CA SER A 114 -3.03 7.51 15.31
C SER A 114 -4.40 7.71 14.64
N THR A 115 -4.83 8.96 14.49
CA THR A 115 -6.10 9.32 13.82
C THR A 115 -5.98 9.34 12.30
N GLY A 116 -4.81 9.00 11.74
CA GLY A 116 -4.67 8.76 10.32
C GLY A 116 -4.56 7.27 10.08
N GLU A 117 -5.63 6.64 9.59
CA GLU A 117 -5.44 5.64 8.54
C GLU A 117 -4.61 6.34 7.47
N GLY A 118 -3.30 6.07 7.46
CA GLY A 118 -2.42 6.56 6.42
C GLY A 118 -3.01 6.05 5.12
N ASP A 119 -3.51 6.96 4.31
CA ASP A 119 -3.92 6.72 2.94
C ASP A 119 -2.78 5.93 2.30
N ASN A 120 -2.98 4.61 2.14
CA ASN A 120 -2.03 3.67 1.56
C ASN A 120 -1.90 4.03 0.09
N ARG A 121 -1.24 5.15 -0.18
CA ARG A 121 -0.96 5.65 -1.52
C ARG A 121 0.18 4.82 -2.06
N GLU A 122 -0.12 3.59 -2.45
CA GLU A 122 0.67 2.94 -3.48
C GLU A 122 0.78 3.93 -4.63
N ILE A 123 2.01 4.37 -4.91
CA ILE A 123 2.25 5.32 -5.98
C ILE A 123 1.77 4.66 -7.28
N LEU A 124 0.79 5.27 -7.94
CA LEU A 124 0.28 4.85 -9.23
C LEU A 124 1.37 5.08 -10.27
N THR A 125 1.96 4.01 -10.78
CA THR A 125 3.15 4.08 -11.64
C THR A 125 2.84 3.80 -13.10
N THR A 126 1.81 3.00 -13.39
CA THR A 126 1.44 2.65 -14.77
C THR A 126 0.29 3.50 -15.28
N TYR A 127 0.24 3.72 -16.60
CA TYR A 127 -0.87 4.43 -17.24
C TYR A 127 -2.23 3.79 -16.91
N ASN A 128 -2.28 2.46 -16.83
CA ASN A 128 -3.48 1.71 -16.47
C ASN A 128 -3.87 1.94 -15.00
N GLU A 129 -2.92 1.89 -14.05
CA GLU A 129 -3.16 2.23 -12.64
C GLU A 129 -3.69 3.65 -12.50
N LEU A 130 -3.04 4.62 -13.15
CA LEU A 130 -3.40 6.03 -13.11
C LEU A 130 -4.82 6.27 -13.63
N THR A 131 -5.12 5.74 -14.82
CA THR A 131 -6.45 5.86 -15.43
C THR A 131 -7.52 5.13 -14.64
N LYS A 132 -7.25 3.93 -14.11
CA LYS A 132 -8.18 3.21 -13.24
C LYS A 132 -8.43 3.94 -11.93
N HIS A 133 -7.41 4.51 -11.30
CA HIS A 133 -7.58 5.28 -10.09
C HIS A 133 -8.51 6.48 -10.30
N PHE A 134 -8.26 7.29 -11.34
CA PHE A 134 -9.15 8.41 -11.67
C PHE A 134 -10.54 7.96 -12.11
N TYR A 135 -10.64 6.83 -12.81
CA TYR A 135 -11.93 6.25 -13.22
C TYR A 135 -12.75 5.78 -12.01
N LEU A 136 -12.14 5.02 -11.09
CA LEU A 136 -12.79 4.46 -9.91
C LEU A 136 -13.09 5.52 -8.84
N SER A 137 -12.20 6.50 -8.64
CA SER A 137 -12.43 7.60 -7.69
C SER A 137 -13.61 8.51 -8.08
N ARG A 138 -13.90 8.63 -9.39
CA ARG A 138 -15.06 9.37 -9.90
C ARG A 138 -16.36 8.55 -9.87
N ARG A 139 -16.32 7.31 -9.39
CA ARG A 139 -17.45 6.39 -9.45
C ARG A 139 -18.44 6.65 -8.30
N ILE A 140 -19.58 7.25 -8.63
CA ILE A 140 -20.70 7.43 -7.69
C ILE A 140 -21.66 6.22 -7.73
N PHE A 141 -21.85 5.62 -8.91
CA PHE A 141 -22.77 4.49 -9.14
C PHE A 141 -22.00 3.16 -9.31
N PRO A 142 -22.59 2.01 -8.96
CA PRO A 142 -21.96 0.69 -9.11
C PRO A 142 -21.50 0.41 -10.57
N PRO A 143 -20.57 -0.54 -10.77
CA PRO A 143 -20.14 -0.92 -12.11
C PRO A 143 -21.32 -1.44 -12.94
N PRO A 144 -21.30 -1.22 -14.27
CA PRO A 144 -22.36 -1.70 -15.14
C PRO A 144 -22.52 -3.22 -15.01
N HIS A 145 -23.75 -3.68 -14.73
CA HIS A 145 -24.09 -5.10 -14.78
C HIS A 145 -23.90 -5.67 -16.19
N LYS A 146 -23.43 -6.92 -16.28
CA LYS A 146 -23.13 -7.63 -17.53
C LYS A 146 -24.29 -7.73 -18.54
N ASN A 147 -25.52 -7.57 -18.06
CA ASN A 147 -26.73 -7.60 -18.91
C ASN A 147 -27.12 -6.22 -19.48
N LEU A 148 -26.36 -5.16 -19.19
CA LEU A 148 -26.63 -3.84 -19.77
C LEU A 148 -26.28 -3.85 -21.26
N THR A 149 -27.22 -3.37 -22.07
CA THR A 149 -26.95 -3.08 -23.47
C THR A 149 -25.94 -1.92 -23.59
N ARG A 150 -25.23 -1.85 -24.72
CA ARG A 150 -24.24 -0.80 -24.98
C ARG A 150 -24.79 0.63 -24.76
N PRO A 151 -26.02 0.99 -25.20
CA PRO A 151 -26.59 2.31 -24.92
C PRO A 151 -26.80 2.56 -23.42
N GLN A 152 -27.31 1.58 -22.68
CA GLN A 152 -27.54 1.72 -21.24
C GLN A 152 -26.23 1.86 -20.46
N ALA A 153 -25.17 1.14 -20.88
CA ALA A 153 -23.84 1.28 -20.30
C ALA A 153 -23.25 2.68 -20.55
N LEU A 154 -23.48 3.26 -21.75
CA LEU A 154 -23.10 4.64 -22.05
C LEU A 154 -23.88 5.64 -21.19
N THR A 155 -25.19 5.48 -21.05
CA THR A 155 -26.04 6.31 -20.17
C THR A 155 -25.53 6.28 -18.74
N LEU A 156 -25.24 5.09 -18.19
CA LEU A 156 -24.70 4.94 -16.83
C LEU A 156 -23.35 5.64 -16.68
N ARG A 157 -22.47 5.54 -17.68
CA ARG A 157 -21.16 6.24 -17.67
C ARG A 157 -21.32 7.76 -17.69
N LEU A 158 -22.25 8.29 -18.48
CA LEU A 158 -22.55 9.73 -18.52
C LEU A 158 -23.15 10.21 -17.20
N LEU A 159 -24.00 9.41 -16.56
CA LEU A 159 -24.52 9.71 -15.22
C LEU A 159 -23.41 9.70 -14.16
N GLN A 160 -22.49 8.72 -14.20
CA GLN A 160 -21.33 8.65 -13.32
C GLN A 160 -20.45 9.90 -13.41
N THR A 161 -20.22 10.42 -14.62
CA THR A 161 -19.39 11.62 -14.83
C THR A 161 -20.17 12.94 -14.76
N ARG A 162 -21.47 12.92 -14.39
CA ARG A 162 -22.38 14.08 -14.42
C ARG A 162 -22.42 14.81 -15.77
N MET A 163 -22.24 14.06 -16.85
CA MET A 163 -22.27 14.55 -18.23
C MET A 163 -23.53 14.11 -18.99
N TYR A 164 -24.49 13.51 -18.30
CA TYR A 164 -25.74 13.13 -18.93
C TYR A 164 -26.51 14.40 -19.34
N PRO A 165 -26.94 14.52 -20.62
CA PRO A 165 -27.63 15.72 -21.09
C PRO A 165 -28.95 15.87 -20.35
N THR A 166 -29.09 16.96 -19.61
CA THR A 166 -30.33 17.37 -18.95
C THR A 166 -30.80 18.68 -19.55
N LEU A 167 -32.11 18.94 -19.51
CA LEU A 167 -32.68 20.20 -20.01
C LEU A 167 -32.02 21.44 -19.39
N LYS A 168 -31.67 21.36 -18.09
CA LYS A 168 -30.92 22.40 -17.39
C LYS A 168 -29.54 22.63 -18.01
N MET A 169 -28.80 21.57 -18.32
CA MET A 169 -27.47 21.66 -18.94
C MET A 169 -27.55 22.19 -20.37
N LEU A 170 -28.56 21.76 -21.14
CA LEU A 170 -28.79 22.24 -22.50
C LEU A 170 -29.17 23.73 -22.52
N HIS A 171 -30.02 24.19 -21.59
CA HIS A 171 -30.36 25.60 -21.44
C HIS A 171 -29.16 26.48 -21.04
N ILE A 172 -28.17 25.93 -20.32
CA ILE A 172 -26.93 26.66 -20.04
C ILE A 172 -26.04 26.76 -21.29
N MET A 173 -26.00 25.72 -22.13
CA MET A 173 -25.17 25.70 -23.35
C MET A 173 -25.80 26.44 -24.53
N TYR A 174 -27.14 26.46 -24.62
CA TYR A 174 -27.94 27.14 -25.63
C TYR A 174 -29.09 27.88 -24.92
N PRO A 175 -28.81 29.06 -24.32
CA PRO A 175 -29.80 29.83 -23.56
C PRO A 175 -30.95 30.37 -24.43
#